data_AF-A0A9Y1ZAJ6-F1
#
_entry.id   AF-A0A9Y1ZAJ6-F1
#
_cell.length_a   1.000
_cell.length_b   1.000
_cell.length_c   1.000
_cell.angle_alpha   90.00
_cell.angle_beta   90.00
_cell.angle_gamma   90.00
#
_symmetry.space_group_name_H-M   'P 1'
#
loop_
_entity.id
_entity.type
_entity.pdbx_description
1 polymer ?
#
loop_
_entity_poly.entity_id
_entity_poly.type
_entity_poly.pdbx_seq_one_letter_code
_entity_poly.pdbx_strand_id
1 'polypeptide(L)'
;MTTDSALEIVDWARLAERLCFLFPPVVGVGVVGVLRDVDPSVPGFARGLVLVGTFGYTLLTLAMAVTLCFDARRVRESGVWQPTPWLYTIGAVLWAPAAGVVYLYRRHRHFGTPPGWSGWWLVVAGSLLVTLTGGAIASVAFVLELPGVVTSAIGVAGAIAVGLFPVAIHQDAAYVCTQGSLWRPNPAGYLGVAFLSLFVPPLQPLLAAYYLLRRRRAIGTP
;
A
#
# COMPACT_ATOMS: atom_id res chain seq x y z
N MET A 1 -35.44 -18.95 5.51
CA MET A 1 -34.32 -18.11 5.97
C MET A 1 -33.15 -18.44 5.06
N THR A 2 -32.98 -17.62 4.02
CA THR A 2 -32.19 -17.92 2.83
C THR A 2 -30.71 -17.69 3.08
N THR A 3 -29.88 -18.54 2.49
CA THR A 3 -28.42 -18.52 2.49
C THR A 3 -27.78 -17.26 1.85
N ASP A 4 -28.58 -16.28 1.43
CA ASP A 4 -28.12 -15.00 0.87
C ASP A 4 -27.48 -14.06 1.92
N SER A 5 -27.80 -14.22 3.21
CA SER A 5 -27.29 -13.33 4.27
C SER A 5 -25.78 -13.47 4.55
N ALA A 6 -25.16 -14.60 4.23
CA ALA A 6 -23.73 -14.81 4.51
C ALA A 6 -22.80 -14.10 3.49
N LEU A 7 -23.25 -13.94 2.24
CA LEU A 7 -22.51 -13.23 1.19
C LEU A 7 -22.80 -11.72 1.17
N GLU A 8 -23.93 -11.27 1.75
CA GLU A 8 -24.22 -9.84 1.94
C GLU A 8 -23.23 -9.13 2.89
N ILE A 9 -22.55 -9.87 3.77
CA ILE A 9 -21.65 -9.33 4.81
C ILE A 9 -20.27 -8.94 4.25
N VAL A 10 -19.86 -9.47 3.09
CA VAL A 10 -18.53 -9.18 2.54
C VAL A 10 -18.52 -7.80 1.88
N ASP A 11 -17.92 -6.83 2.57
CA ASP A 11 -17.57 -5.51 2.01
C ASP A 11 -16.39 -5.69 1.04
N TRP A 12 -16.70 -6.04 -0.21
CA TRP A 12 -15.72 -6.32 -1.27
C TRP A 12 -14.76 -5.14 -1.50
N ALA A 13 -15.22 -3.91 -1.33
CA ALA A 13 -14.37 -2.73 -1.46
C ALA A 13 -13.30 -2.69 -0.36
N ARG A 14 -13.70 -2.95 0.90
CA ARG A 14 -12.77 -3.06 2.02
C ARG A 14 -11.82 -4.25 1.88
N LEU A 15 -12.29 -5.35 1.29
CA LEU A 15 -11.42 -6.47 0.94
C LEU A 15 -10.37 -6.04 -0.11
N ALA A 16 -10.77 -5.32 -1.17
CA ALA A 16 -9.85 -4.81 -2.19
C ALA A 16 -8.81 -3.86 -1.59
N GLU A 17 -9.22 -2.96 -0.68
CA GLU A 17 -8.31 -2.07 0.05
C GLU A 17 -7.29 -2.88 0.87
N ARG A 18 -7.74 -3.87 1.65
CA ARG A 18 -6.85 -4.73 2.45
C ARG A 18 -5.91 -5.55 1.58
N LEU A 19 -6.37 -6.09 0.46
CA LEU A 19 -5.52 -6.80 -0.49
C LEU A 19 -4.46 -5.86 -1.09
N CYS A 20 -4.81 -4.60 -1.38
CA CYS A 20 -3.82 -3.60 -1.80
C CYS A 20 -2.72 -3.44 -0.74
N PHE A 21 -3.06 -3.38 0.55
CA PHE A 21 -2.05 -3.24 1.62
C PHE A 21 -1.09 -4.42 1.75
N LEU A 22 -1.42 -5.58 1.19
CA LEU A 22 -0.57 -6.77 1.23
C LEU A 22 0.43 -6.85 0.06
N PHE A 23 0.24 -6.08 -1.00
CA PHE A 23 1.20 -6.07 -2.12
C PHE A 23 2.58 -5.50 -1.77
N PRO A 24 2.74 -4.38 -1.02
CA PRO A 24 4.06 -3.86 -0.68
C PRO A 24 4.97 -4.88 0.01
N PRO A 25 4.55 -5.58 1.08
CA PRO A 25 5.42 -6.56 1.73
C PRO A 25 5.71 -7.76 0.82
N VAL A 26 4.74 -8.25 0.04
CA VAL A 26 4.97 -9.39 -0.86
C VAL A 26 5.95 -9.04 -2.00
N VAL A 27 5.79 -7.87 -2.61
CA VAL A 27 6.73 -7.38 -3.64
C VAL A 27 8.11 -7.12 -3.02
N GLY A 28 8.17 -6.50 -1.84
CA GLY A 28 9.43 -6.27 -1.12
C GLY A 28 10.16 -7.56 -0.79
N VAL A 29 9.46 -8.58 -0.27
CA VAL A 29 10.01 -9.92 0.01
C VAL A 29 10.52 -10.58 -1.26
N GLY A 30 9.76 -10.49 -2.37
CA GLY A 30 10.18 -11.03 -3.67
C GLY A 30 11.45 -10.35 -4.19
N VAL A 31 11.51 -9.02 -4.17
CA VAL A 31 12.69 -8.24 -4.62
C VAL A 31 13.90 -8.54 -3.75
N VAL A 32 13.77 -8.56 -2.42
CA VAL A 32 14.87 -8.91 -1.52
C VAL A 32 15.33 -10.34 -1.76
N GLY A 33 14.41 -11.28 -1.98
CA GLY A 33 14.74 -12.67 -2.32
C GLY A 33 15.56 -12.81 -3.59
N VAL A 34 15.25 -12.03 -4.63
CA VAL A 34 16.01 -12.01 -5.90
C VAL A 34 17.36 -11.30 -5.74
N LEU A 35 17.41 -10.18 -5.01
CA LEU A 35 18.65 -9.40 -4.84
C LEU A 35 19.65 -10.06 -3.86
N ARG A 36 19.17 -10.90 -2.93
CA ARG A 36 19.99 -11.60 -1.94
C ARG A 36 20.33 -13.05 -2.33
N ASP A 37 20.56 -13.33 -3.60
CA ASP A 37 21.28 -14.55 -4.06
C ASP A 37 22.73 -14.67 -3.49
N VAL A 38 23.07 -13.99 -2.38
CA VAL A 38 24.43 -13.62 -1.96
C VAL A 38 24.82 -14.09 -0.55
N ASP A 39 23.97 -14.78 0.23
CA ASP A 39 24.40 -15.35 1.52
C ASP A 39 24.04 -16.85 1.69
N PRO A 40 25.00 -17.78 1.48
CA PRO A 40 24.79 -19.23 1.58
C PRO A 40 24.63 -19.76 3.01
N SER A 41 24.64 -18.89 4.03
CA SER A 41 24.73 -19.28 5.45
C SER A 41 23.42 -19.82 6.05
N VAL A 42 22.27 -19.62 5.41
CA VAL A 42 20.97 -20.14 5.89
C VAL A 42 20.33 -21.06 4.85
N PRO A 43 20.47 -22.40 4.99
CA PRO A 43 19.89 -23.36 4.06
C PRO A 43 18.37 -23.16 3.90
N GLY A 44 17.89 -23.07 2.66
CA GLY A 44 16.45 -23.00 2.34
C GLY A 44 15.81 -21.61 2.46
N PHE A 45 16.50 -20.60 2.99
CA PHE A 45 15.95 -19.25 3.13
C PHE A 45 15.56 -18.62 1.78
N ALA A 46 16.44 -18.70 0.78
CA ALA A 46 16.16 -18.21 -0.57
C ALA A 46 14.93 -18.91 -1.20
N ARG A 47 14.81 -20.24 -1.04
CA ARG A 47 13.63 -20.99 -1.53
C ARG A 47 12.36 -20.55 -0.82
N GLY A 48 12.42 -20.28 0.49
CA GLY A 48 11.31 -19.74 1.26
C GLY A 48 10.86 -18.37 0.74
N LEU A 49 11.79 -17.44 0.51
CA LEU A 49 11.49 -16.11 -0.03
C LEU A 49 10.89 -16.18 -1.43
N VAL A 50 11.43 -17.03 -2.31
CA VAL A 50 10.89 -17.24 -3.67
C VAL A 50 9.48 -17.84 -3.62
N LEU A 51 9.24 -18.83 -2.76
CA LEU A 51 7.90 -19.41 -2.60
C LEU A 51 6.91 -18.38 -2.06
N VAL A 52 7.26 -17.65 -1.00
CA VAL A 52 6.40 -16.60 -0.41
C VAL A 52 6.14 -15.48 -1.42
N GLY A 53 7.16 -15.03 -2.14
CA GLY A 53 7.04 -14.01 -3.17
C GLY A 53 6.13 -14.46 -4.32
N THR A 54 6.40 -15.62 -4.91
CA THR A 54 5.70 -16.09 -6.12
C THR A 54 4.29 -16.58 -5.81
N PHE A 55 4.15 -17.46 -4.81
CA PHE A 55 2.86 -18.03 -4.44
C PHE A 55 1.99 -16.97 -3.76
N GLY A 56 2.57 -16.16 -2.87
CA GLY A 56 1.87 -15.04 -2.24
C GLY A 56 1.39 -14.02 -3.27
N TYR A 57 2.23 -13.63 -4.24
CA TYR A 57 1.81 -12.72 -5.30
C TYR A 57 0.71 -13.32 -6.18
N THR A 58 0.81 -14.61 -6.52
CA THR A 58 -0.22 -15.31 -7.31
C THR A 58 -1.56 -15.35 -6.57
N LEU A 59 -1.55 -15.73 -5.29
CA LEU A 59 -2.76 -15.75 -4.46
C LEU A 59 -3.37 -14.35 -4.31
N LEU A 60 -2.56 -13.32 -4.04
CA LEU A 60 -3.03 -11.94 -3.96
C LEU A 60 -3.61 -11.45 -5.29
N THR A 61 -2.99 -11.83 -6.41
CA THR A 61 -3.47 -11.47 -7.75
C THR A 61 -4.83 -12.09 -8.04
N LEU A 62 -5.00 -13.39 -7.77
CA LEU A 62 -6.28 -14.07 -7.94
C LEU A 62 -7.35 -13.51 -6.99
N ALA A 63 -7.00 -13.30 -5.72
CA ALA A 63 -7.91 -12.71 -4.74
C ALA A 63 -8.35 -11.31 -5.15
N MET A 64 -7.44 -10.47 -5.66
CA MET A 64 -7.74 -9.14 -6.17
C MET A 64 -8.68 -9.24 -7.39
N ALA A 65 -8.36 -10.08 -8.38
CA ALA A 65 -9.18 -10.24 -9.58
C ALA A 65 -10.62 -10.67 -9.25
N VAL A 66 -10.77 -11.63 -8.33
CA VAL A 66 -12.07 -12.09 -7.82
C VAL A 66 -12.81 -10.95 -7.12
N THR A 67 -12.13 -10.27 -6.20
CA THR A 67 -12.70 -9.16 -5.41
C THR A 67 -13.19 -8.02 -6.31
N LEU A 68 -12.38 -7.59 -7.28
CA LEU A 68 -12.76 -6.53 -8.22
C LEU A 68 -13.92 -6.96 -9.12
N CYS A 69 -13.97 -8.21 -9.56
CA CYS A 69 -15.07 -8.73 -10.37
C CYS A 69 -16.41 -8.66 -9.62
N PHE A 70 -16.42 -9.16 -8.38
CA PHE A 70 -17.64 -9.18 -7.55
C PHE A 70 -18.06 -7.77 -7.12
N ASP A 71 -17.14 -6.91 -6.66
CA ASP A 71 -17.48 -5.52 -6.32
C ASP A 71 -18.00 -4.77 -7.56
N ALA A 72 -17.36 -4.92 -8.72
CA ALA A 72 -17.79 -4.23 -9.94
C ALA A 72 -19.19 -4.66 -10.41
N ARG A 73 -19.54 -5.96 -10.31
CA ARG A 73 -20.89 -6.44 -10.63
C ARG A 73 -21.93 -5.78 -9.73
N ARG A 74 -21.69 -5.80 -8.41
CA ARG A 74 -22.58 -5.20 -7.40
C ARG A 74 -22.70 -3.68 -7.58
N VAL A 75 -21.59 -2.99 -7.83
CA VAL A 75 -21.59 -1.55 -8.08
C VAL A 75 -22.37 -1.21 -9.35
N ARG A 76 -22.27 -2.03 -10.39
CA ARG A 76 -23.01 -1.83 -11.64
C ARG A 76 -24.53 -1.89 -11.44
N GLU A 77 -25.00 -2.76 -10.56
CA GLU A 77 -26.43 -2.88 -10.19
C GLU A 77 -26.95 -1.63 -9.48
N SER A 78 -26.10 -0.86 -8.78
CA SER A 78 -26.51 0.38 -8.11
C SER A 78 -26.87 1.53 -9.06
N GLY A 79 -26.47 1.46 -10.34
CA GLY A 79 -26.74 2.50 -11.32
C GLY A 79 -25.85 3.76 -11.24
N VAL A 80 -25.24 4.05 -10.09
CA VAL A 80 -24.41 5.27 -9.84
C VAL A 80 -23.16 5.30 -10.71
N TRP A 81 -22.53 4.14 -10.90
CA TRP A 81 -21.35 3.95 -11.72
C TRP A 81 -21.46 2.60 -12.44
N GLN A 82 -21.11 2.56 -13.72
CA GLN A 82 -21.21 1.35 -14.56
C GLN A 82 -19.81 0.79 -14.87
N PRO A 83 -19.08 0.21 -13.89
CA PRO A 83 -17.82 -0.46 -14.18
C PRO A 83 -18.07 -1.70 -15.03
N THR A 84 -17.18 -1.98 -15.97
CA THR A 84 -17.11 -3.24 -16.72
C THR A 84 -16.28 -4.26 -15.92
N PRO A 85 -16.89 -5.27 -15.28
CA PRO A 85 -16.17 -6.14 -14.33
C PRO A 85 -14.97 -6.85 -14.95
N TRP A 86 -15.13 -7.33 -16.19
CA TRP A 86 -14.08 -8.08 -16.90
C TRP A 86 -12.81 -7.25 -17.14
N LEU A 87 -12.93 -5.94 -17.41
CA LEU A 87 -11.75 -5.08 -17.60
C LEU A 87 -10.91 -5.00 -16.33
N TYR A 88 -11.55 -4.91 -15.16
CA TYR A 88 -10.83 -4.88 -13.89
C TYR A 88 -10.29 -6.26 -13.51
N THR A 89 -10.98 -7.34 -13.85
CA THR A 89 -10.48 -8.71 -13.66
C THR A 89 -9.23 -8.96 -14.49
N ILE A 90 -9.27 -8.67 -15.80
CA ILE A 90 -8.11 -8.83 -16.69
C ILE A 90 -6.99 -7.89 -16.27
N GLY A 91 -7.32 -6.63 -15.97
CA GLY A 91 -6.37 -5.66 -15.44
C GLY A 91 -5.69 -6.17 -14.17
N ALA A 92 -6.42 -6.82 -13.27
CA ALA A 92 -5.85 -7.38 -12.05
C ALA A 92 -4.93 -8.58 -12.33
N VAL A 93 -5.31 -9.48 -13.25
CA VAL A 93 -4.44 -10.60 -13.64
C VAL A 93 -3.13 -10.09 -14.25
N LEU A 94 -3.18 -9.04 -15.07
CA LEU A 94 -1.99 -8.43 -15.67
C LEU A 94 -1.16 -7.64 -14.65
N TRP A 95 -1.81 -6.84 -13.80
CA TRP A 95 -1.15 -6.00 -12.81
C TRP A 95 -2.06 -5.64 -11.63
N ALA A 96 -2.19 -6.57 -10.68
CA ALA A 96 -3.12 -6.47 -9.56
C ALA A 96 -3.02 -5.20 -8.71
N PRO A 97 -1.83 -4.73 -8.29
CA PRO A 97 -1.72 -3.48 -7.53
C PRO A 97 -2.29 -2.27 -8.29
N ALA A 98 -1.94 -2.14 -9.58
CA ALA A 98 -2.37 -1.02 -10.40
C ALA A 98 -3.89 -1.07 -10.65
N ALA A 99 -4.43 -2.25 -10.98
CA ALA A 99 -5.86 -2.42 -11.18
C ALA A 99 -6.67 -2.14 -9.92
N GLY A 100 -6.20 -2.62 -8.76
CA GLY A 100 -6.82 -2.35 -7.46
C GLY A 100 -6.85 -0.86 -7.14
N VAL A 101 -5.72 -0.17 -7.30
CA VAL A 101 -5.61 1.29 -7.09
C VAL A 101 -6.53 2.06 -8.04
N VAL A 102 -6.51 1.76 -9.34
CA VAL A 102 -7.33 2.47 -10.34
C VAL A 102 -8.83 2.25 -10.07
N TYR A 103 -9.21 1.02 -9.73
CA TYR A 103 -10.58 0.69 -9.38
C TYR A 103 -11.04 1.45 -8.14
N LEU A 104 -10.28 1.37 -7.04
CA LEU A 104 -10.60 2.06 -5.79
C LEU A 104 -10.64 3.58 -5.97
N TYR A 105 -9.72 4.14 -6.76
CA TYR A 105 -9.69 5.56 -7.09
C TYR A 105 -11.00 6.02 -7.74
N ARG A 106 -11.48 5.27 -8.73
CA ARG A 106 -12.74 5.55 -9.41
C ARG A 106 -13.93 5.32 -8.48
N ARG A 107 -13.93 4.25 -7.70
CA ARG A 107 -14.99 3.94 -6.74
C ARG A 107 -15.15 5.03 -5.69
N HIS A 108 -14.04 5.50 -5.09
CA HIS A 108 -14.05 6.56 -4.08
C HIS A 108 -14.60 7.90 -4.62
N ARG A 109 -14.43 8.19 -5.93
CA ARG A 109 -15.05 9.37 -6.53
C ARG A 109 -16.58 9.31 -6.57
N HIS A 110 -17.16 8.11 -6.67
CA HIS A 110 -18.61 7.92 -6.79
C HIS A 110 -19.29 7.64 -5.45
N PHE A 111 -18.62 6.90 -4.55
CA PHE A 111 -19.20 6.43 -3.28
C PHE A 111 -18.55 7.03 -2.03
N GLY A 112 -17.50 7.85 -2.18
CA GLY A 112 -16.68 8.31 -1.06
C GLY A 112 -15.82 7.20 -0.46
N THR A 113 -15.19 7.51 0.67
CA THR A 113 -14.34 6.60 1.44
C THR A 113 -14.74 6.66 2.91
N PRO A 114 -14.85 5.52 3.63
CA PRO A 114 -15.06 5.55 5.07
C PRO A 114 -13.89 6.25 5.78
N PRO A 115 -14.13 6.95 6.90
CA PRO A 115 -13.06 7.66 7.62
C PRO A 115 -12.04 6.68 8.21
N GLY A 116 -10.76 7.05 8.08
CA GLY A 116 -9.67 6.41 8.82
C GLY A 116 -9.55 6.94 10.25
N TRP A 117 -8.60 6.39 11.01
CA TRP A 117 -8.26 6.90 12.36
C TRP A 117 -7.43 8.19 12.28
N SER A 118 -7.65 9.13 13.21
CA SER A 118 -6.99 10.45 13.22
C SER A 118 -5.50 10.41 13.48
N GLY A 119 -4.96 9.31 14.03
CA GLY A 119 -3.54 9.18 14.39
C GLY A 119 -2.62 8.69 13.28
N TRP A 120 -3.14 8.32 12.10
CA TRP A 120 -2.33 7.77 11.01
C TRP A 120 -1.23 8.71 10.50
N TRP A 121 -1.42 10.03 10.60
CA TRP A 121 -0.37 10.99 10.28
C TRP A 121 0.91 10.81 11.09
N LEU A 122 0.84 10.27 12.33
CA LEU A 122 2.03 9.98 13.14
C LEU A 122 2.87 8.89 12.49
N VAL A 123 2.21 7.89 11.88
CA VAL A 123 2.90 6.83 11.14
C VAL A 123 3.51 7.37 9.85
N VAL A 124 2.84 8.31 9.17
CA VAL A 124 3.38 9.01 7.99
C VAL A 124 4.60 9.89 8.37
N ALA A 125 4.51 10.63 9.48
CA ALA A 125 5.62 11.44 9.97
C ALA A 125 6.78 10.58 10.47
N GLY A 126 6.49 9.48 11.15
CA GLY A 126 7.47 8.50 11.60
C GLY A 126 8.19 7.85 10.41
N SER A 127 7.48 7.46 9.35
CA SER A 127 8.12 6.90 8.16
C SER A 127 8.99 7.92 7.42
N LEU A 128 8.58 9.18 7.34
CA LEU A 128 9.42 10.26 6.82
C LEU A 128 10.70 10.42 7.66
N LEU A 129 10.56 10.48 8.99
CA LEU A 129 11.70 10.60 9.90
C LEU A 129 12.67 9.43 9.71
N VAL A 130 12.16 8.19 9.74
CA VAL A 130 12.97 6.98 9.55
C VAL A 130 13.65 6.97 8.20
N THR A 131 12.99 7.39 7.12
CA THR A 131 13.65 7.46 5.79
C THR A 131 14.77 8.49 5.77
N LEU A 132 14.56 9.68 6.35
CA LEU A 132 15.58 10.74 6.38
C LEU A 132 16.77 10.37 7.27
N THR A 133 16.51 9.94 8.51
CA THR A 133 17.57 9.55 9.45
C THR A 133 18.24 8.25 9.01
N GLY A 134 17.46 7.27 8.54
CA GLY A 134 17.96 6.00 8.03
C GLY A 134 18.85 6.19 6.81
N GLY A 135 18.47 7.06 5.87
CA GLY A 135 19.30 7.42 4.71
C GLY A 135 20.61 8.11 5.12
N ALA A 136 20.55 9.04 6.08
CA ALA A 136 21.75 9.70 6.61
C ALA A 136 22.69 8.71 7.32
N ILE A 137 22.16 7.86 8.20
CA ILE A 137 22.94 6.84 8.91
C ILE A 137 23.51 5.82 7.92
N ALA A 138 22.74 5.36 6.93
CA ALA A 138 23.23 4.45 5.91
C ALA A 138 24.39 5.06 5.10
N SER A 139 24.32 6.35 4.80
CA SER A 139 25.40 7.07 4.10
C SER A 139 26.67 7.14 4.96
N VAL A 140 26.53 7.48 6.24
CA VAL A 140 27.66 7.47 7.20
C VAL A 140 28.24 6.06 7.35
N ALA A 141 27.38 5.05 7.47
CA ALA A 141 27.78 3.66 7.61
C ALA A 141 28.56 3.16 6.38
N PHE A 142 28.14 3.58 5.19
CA PHE A 142 28.84 3.29 3.94
C PHE A 142 30.22 3.95 3.89
N VAL A 143 30.32 5.24 4.25
CA VAL A 143 31.58 5.99 4.25
C VAL A 143 32.58 5.46 5.30
N LEU A 144 32.09 4.99 6.44
CA LEU A 144 32.91 4.49 7.54
C LEU A 144 33.10 2.97 7.54
N GLU A 145 32.63 2.27 6.51
CA GLU A 145 32.70 0.79 6.39
C GLU A 145 32.21 0.05 7.64
N LEU A 146 31.09 0.50 8.22
CA LEU A 146 30.58 -0.05 9.47
C LEU A 146 30.20 -1.55 9.35
N PRO A 147 30.30 -2.32 10.45
CA PRO A 147 30.01 -3.75 10.44
C PRO A 147 28.60 -4.09 9.92
N GLY A 148 28.47 -5.26 9.29
CA GLY A 148 27.23 -5.74 8.65
C GLY A 148 26.00 -5.84 9.57
N VAL A 149 26.19 -5.91 10.90
CA VAL A 149 25.09 -5.91 11.87
C VAL A 149 24.37 -4.56 11.90
N VAL A 150 25.13 -3.46 11.85
CA VAL A 150 24.57 -2.10 11.88
C VAL A 150 23.78 -1.82 10.60
N THR A 151 24.34 -2.19 9.43
CA THR A 151 23.67 -2.02 8.14
C THR A 151 22.41 -2.89 8.03
N SER A 152 22.42 -4.10 8.61
CA SER A 152 21.25 -4.98 8.66
C SER A 152 20.11 -4.41 9.50
N ALA A 153 20.42 -3.86 10.69
CA ALA A 153 19.41 -3.24 11.55
C ALA A 153 18.75 -2.03 10.86
N ILE A 154 19.55 -1.19 10.18
CA ILE A 154 19.05 -0.06 9.39
C ILE A 154 18.15 -0.55 8.25
N GLY A 155 18.56 -1.61 7.55
CA GLY A 155 17.77 -2.21 6.47
C GLY A 155 16.40 -2.71 6.94
N VAL A 156 16.33 -3.37 8.09
CA VAL A 156 15.07 -3.85 8.67
C VAL A 156 14.16 -2.69 9.06
N ALA A 157 14.70 -1.67 9.75
CA ALA A 157 13.93 -0.49 10.14
C ALA A 157 13.38 0.25 8.91
N GLY A 158 14.20 0.42 7.87
CA GLY A 158 13.80 0.99 6.59
C GLY A 158 12.70 0.18 5.90
N ALA A 159 12.84 -1.15 5.85
CA ALA A 159 11.83 -2.03 5.24
C ALA A 159 10.47 -1.94 5.94
N ILE A 160 10.44 -1.89 7.28
CA ILE A 160 9.21 -1.72 8.05
C ILE A 160 8.58 -0.35 7.76
N ALA A 161 9.36 0.73 7.80
CA ALA A 161 8.85 2.07 7.55
C ALA A 161 8.30 2.23 6.13
N VAL A 162 9.01 1.71 5.13
CA VAL A 162 8.60 1.74 3.72
C VAL A 162 7.37 0.86 3.48
N GLY A 163 7.30 -0.31 4.12
CA GLY A 163 6.14 -1.22 4.01
C GLY A 163 4.86 -0.66 4.63
N LEU A 164 4.98 0.05 5.76
CA LEU A 164 3.83 0.66 6.44
C LEU A 164 3.35 1.97 5.78
N PHE A 165 4.22 2.67 5.04
CA PHE A 165 3.93 3.98 4.48
C PHE A 165 2.70 4.01 3.56
N PRO A 166 2.52 3.10 2.57
CA PRO A 166 1.33 3.09 1.72
C PRO A 166 0.01 2.94 2.50
N VAL A 167 0.02 2.12 3.55
CA VAL A 167 -1.15 1.92 4.42
C VAL A 167 -1.42 3.19 5.22
N ALA A 168 -0.38 3.75 5.84
CA ALA A 168 -0.51 4.94 6.67
C ALA A 168 -1.02 6.15 5.90
N ILE A 169 -0.46 6.43 4.72
CA ILE A 169 -0.87 7.58 3.92
C ILE A 169 -2.27 7.40 3.34
N HIS A 170 -2.65 6.17 2.98
CA HIS A 170 -4.02 5.87 2.55
C HIS A 170 -5.03 6.12 3.68
N GLN A 171 -4.77 5.58 4.86
CA GLN A 171 -5.68 5.69 6.00
C GLN A 171 -5.78 7.13 6.51
N ASP A 172 -4.67 7.87 6.58
CA ASP A 172 -4.73 9.29 6.92
C ASP A 172 -5.44 10.09 5.82
N ALA A 173 -5.23 9.79 4.54
CA ALA A 173 -5.95 10.46 3.46
C ALA A 173 -7.46 10.23 3.53
N ALA A 174 -7.89 9.03 3.92
CA ALA A 174 -9.30 8.74 4.16
C ALA A 174 -9.88 9.56 5.31
N TYR A 175 -9.12 9.72 6.40
CA TYR A 175 -9.48 10.62 7.49
C TYR A 175 -9.55 12.09 7.03
N VAL A 176 -8.52 12.60 6.35
CA VAL A 176 -8.48 14.00 5.88
C VAL A 176 -9.59 14.29 4.87
N CYS A 177 -9.91 13.34 3.98
CA CYS A 177 -10.98 13.50 2.99
C CYS A 177 -12.36 13.71 3.64
N THR A 178 -12.59 13.08 4.80
CA THR A 178 -13.88 13.16 5.51
C THR A 178 -13.97 14.34 6.47
N GLN A 179 -12.85 14.78 7.05
CA GLN A 179 -12.82 15.89 8.02
C GLN A 179 -12.47 17.25 7.39
N GLY A 180 -11.74 17.26 6.27
CA GLY A 180 -11.23 18.47 5.64
C GLY A 180 -12.26 19.17 4.76
N SER A 181 -12.50 20.47 5.01
CA SER A 181 -13.32 21.32 4.14
C SER A 181 -12.54 21.87 2.94
N LEU A 182 -11.26 22.21 3.14
CA LEU A 182 -10.42 22.88 2.14
C LEU A 182 -9.68 21.93 1.20
N TRP A 183 -9.48 20.68 1.61
CA TRP A 183 -8.72 19.70 0.83
C TRP A 183 -9.29 18.30 1.06
N ARG A 184 -9.70 17.65 -0.04
CA ARG A 184 -10.26 16.31 -0.05
C ARG A 184 -9.36 15.37 -0.87
N PRO A 185 -8.28 14.83 -0.27
CA PRO A 185 -7.42 13.90 -0.98
C PRO A 185 -8.17 12.62 -1.35
N ASN A 186 -7.89 12.05 -2.52
CA ASN A 186 -8.38 10.72 -2.86
C ASN A 186 -7.46 9.66 -2.23
N PRO A 187 -7.93 8.81 -1.30
CA PRO A 187 -7.08 7.88 -0.55
C PRO A 187 -6.41 6.81 -1.43
N ALA A 188 -7.12 6.28 -2.42
CA ALA A 188 -6.55 5.35 -3.38
C ALA A 188 -5.50 6.02 -4.28
N GLY A 189 -5.67 7.30 -4.60
CA GLY A 189 -4.65 8.07 -5.33
C GLY A 189 -3.33 8.16 -4.57
N TYR A 190 -3.39 8.47 -3.28
CA TYR A 190 -2.20 8.50 -2.42
C TYR A 190 -1.57 7.12 -2.24
N LEU A 191 -2.39 6.07 -2.11
CA LEU A 191 -1.92 4.68 -2.10
C LEU A 191 -1.13 4.34 -3.37
N GLY A 192 -1.65 4.74 -4.55
CA GLY A 192 -0.99 4.57 -5.84
C GLY A 192 0.38 5.24 -5.93
N VAL A 193 0.48 6.51 -5.53
CA VAL A 193 1.78 7.21 -5.53
C VAL A 193 2.73 6.62 -4.50
N ALA A 194 2.22 6.16 -3.36
CA ALA A 194 3.03 5.45 -2.36
C ALA A 194 3.57 4.11 -2.89
N PHE A 195 2.81 3.38 -3.70
CA PHE A 195 3.33 2.21 -4.41
C PHE A 195 4.46 2.55 -5.36
N LEU A 196 4.33 3.64 -6.14
CA LEU A 196 5.40 4.10 -7.02
C LEU A 196 6.67 4.44 -6.23
N SER A 197 6.53 4.91 -4.99
CA SER A 197 7.68 5.21 -4.13
C SER A 197 8.50 4.00 -3.69
N LEU A 198 7.95 2.78 -3.82
CA LEU A 198 8.72 1.53 -3.63
C LEU A 198 9.78 1.34 -4.73
N PHE A 199 9.52 1.87 -5.92
CA PHE A 199 10.43 1.78 -7.08
C PHE A 199 11.29 3.03 -7.26
N VAL A 200 10.82 4.17 -6.75
CA VAL A 200 11.51 5.46 -6.83
C VAL A 200 11.76 5.95 -5.40
N PRO A 201 12.87 5.55 -4.74
CA PRO A 201 13.09 5.83 -3.32
C PRO A 201 12.96 7.32 -2.93
N PRO A 202 13.43 8.31 -3.72
CA PRO A 202 13.25 9.73 -3.40
C PRO A 202 11.78 10.18 -3.37
N LEU A 203 10.88 9.46 -4.02
CA LEU A 203 9.46 9.82 -4.07
C LEU A 203 8.79 9.69 -2.70
N GLN A 204 9.22 8.73 -1.86
CA GLN A 204 8.62 8.51 -0.55
C GLN A 204 8.73 9.73 0.37
N PRO A 205 9.94 10.27 0.65
CA PRO A 205 10.07 11.42 1.54
C PRO A 205 9.45 12.69 0.94
N LEU A 206 9.53 12.88 -0.38
CA LEU A 206 8.88 14.00 -1.07
C LEU A 206 7.35 13.95 -0.93
N LEU A 207 6.75 12.78 -1.15
CA LEU A 207 5.32 12.57 -1.01
C LEU A 207 4.87 12.78 0.44
N ALA A 208 5.58 12.18 1.40
CA ALA A 208 5.26 12.30 2.82
C ALA A 208 5.35 13.76 3.31
N ALA A 209 6.42 14.48 2.96
CA ALA A 209 6.61 15.88 3.32
C ALA A 209 5.52 16.78 2.71
N TYR A 210 5.27 16.63 1.40
CA TYR A 210 4.20 17.35 0.70
C TYR A 210 2.82 17.09 1.35
N TYR A 211 2.53 15.81 1.61
CA TYR A 211 1.27 15.38 2.20
C TYR A 211 1.06 15.97 3.60
N LEU A 212 2.05 15.87 4.48
CA LEU A 212 1.98 16.40 5.85
C LEU A 212 1.83 17.93 5.86
N LEU A 213 2.53 18.63 4.96
CA LEU A 213 2.37 20.08 4.80
C LEU A 213 0.95 20.46 4.35
N ARG A 214 0.40 19.75 3.37
CA ARG A 214 -0.98 19.97 2.89
C ARG A 214 -2.01 19.63 3.97
N ARG A 215 -1.82 18.52 4.68
CA ARG A 215 -2.66 18.11 5.82
C ARG A 215 -2.71 19.20 6.88
N ARG A 216 -1.55 19.70 7.32
CA ARG A 216 -1.45 20.76 8.33
C ARG A 216 -2.21 22.02 7.91
N ARG A 217 -2.17 22.39 6.63
CA ARG A 217 -2.92 23.54 6.10
C ARG A 217 -4.43 23.29 6.03
N ALA A 218 -4.85 22.05 5.81
CA ALA A 218 -6.25 21.70 5.61
C ALA A 218 -7.03 21.50 6.92
N ILE A 219 -6.40 20.87 7.92
CA ILE A 219 -7.05 20.47 9.18
C ILE A 219 -6.22 20.79 10.44
N GLY A 220 -5.08 21.47 10.31
CA GLY A 220 -4.21 21.79 11.43
C GLY A 220 -3.33 20.63 11.93
N THR A 221 -2.70 20.85 13.08
CA THR A 221 -2.24 19.77 13.97
C THR A 221 -3.40 19.44 14.92
N PRO A 222 -3.54 18.18 15.37
CA PRO A 222 -4.56 17.83 16.36
C PRO A 222 -4.49 18.71 17.61
#